data_AF-A9XDF1-F1
#
_entry.id   AF-A9XDF1-F1
#
_cell.length_a   1.000
_cell.length_b   1.000
_cell.length_c   1.000
_cell.angle_alpha   90.00
_cell.angle_beta   90.00
_cell.angle_gamma   90.00
#
_symmetry.space_group_name_H-M   'P 1'
#
loop_
_entity.id
_entity.type
_entity.pdbx_description
1 polymer ?
#
loop_
_entity_poly.entity_id
_entity_poly.type
_entity_poly.pdbx_seq_one_letter_code
_entity_poly.pdbx_strand_id
1 'polypeptide(L)'
;ALVLSIDEIGTKAIGQKIDQNNGLSANADKNTSLLAGAYAISTLITEKLTGLKSEELKAKIDVAKKCSEDFSAKLKREHAQLGLADGAATDVNAKKAILKTDAAGDKGALELKKLIESVEDLAKAAQE
;
A
#
# COMPACT_ATOMS: atom_id res chain seq x y z
N ALA A 1 8.87 -8.01 -0.89
CA ALA A 1 7.74 -8.83 -0.39
C ALA A 1 6.61 -7.98 0.15
N LEU A 2 6.78 -7.24 1.27
CA LEU A 2 5.69 -6.48 1.90
C LEU A 2 4.98 -5.46 0.97
N VAL A 3 5.74 -4.71 0.16
CA VAL A 3 5.15 -3.79 -0.84
C VAL A 3 4.27 -4.50 -1.86
N LEU A 4 4.64 -5.72 -2.26
CA LEU A 4 3.86 -6.55 -3.18
C LEU A 4 2.62 -7.15 -2.51
N SER A 5 2.65 -7.37 -1.19
CA SER A 5 1.46 -7.79 -0.44
C SER A 5 0.39 -6.69 -0.46
N ILE A 6 0.77 -5.40 -0.39
CA ILE A 6 -0.19 -4.30 -0.53
C ILE A 6 -0.75 -4.26 -1.97
N ASP A 7 0.10 -4.45 -2.98
CA ASP A 7 -0.31 -4.50 -4.39
C ASP A 7 -1.30 -5.64 -4.68
N GLU A 8 -1.04 -6.82 -4.12
CA GLU A 8 -1.92 -7.99 -4.21
C GLU A 8 -3.29 -7.70 -3.55
N ILE A 9 -3.28 -7.07 -2.37
CA ILE A 9 -4.51 -6.63 -1.69
C ILE A 9 -5.28 -5.63 -2.56
N GLY A 10 -4.62 -4.60 -3.10
CA GLY A 10 -5.24 -3.61 -3.96
C GLY A 10 -5.81 -4.19 -5.26
N THR A 11 -5.15 -5.21 -5.81
CA THR A 11 -5.56 -5.87 -7.06
C THR A 11 -6.72 -6.84 -6.85
N LYS A 12 -6.72 -7.59 -5.74
CA LYS A 12 -7.61 -8.74 -5.58
C LYS A 12 -8.69 -8.59 -4.53
N ALA A 13 -8.50 -7.80 -3.48
CA ALA A 13 -9.35 -7.84 -2.30
C ALA A 13 -10.29 -6.64 -2.14
N ILE A 14 -10.12 -5.58 -2.94
CA ILE A 14 -11.03 -4.43 -2.91
C ILE A 14 -12.44 -4.86 -3.33
N GLY A 15 -13.44 -4.51 -2.51
CA GLY A 15 -14.84 -4.83 -2.76
C GLY A 15 -15.11 -6.32 -2.77
N GLN A 16 -14.29 -7.11 -2.08
CA GLN A 16 -14.46 -8.57 -1.98
C GLN A 16 -14.77 -9.01 -0.56
N LYS A 17 -15.36 -10.21 -0.46
CA LYS A 17 -15.43 -11.04 0.74
C LYS A 17 -14.93 -12.44 0.42
N ILE A 18 -14.63 -13.21 1.45
CA ILE A 18 -14.37 -14.64 1.30
C ILE A 18 -15.70 -15.34 0.96
N ASP A 19 -15.64 -16.20 -0.04
CA ASP A 19 -16.76 -16.96 -0.56
C ASP A 19 -16.43 -18.44 -0.58
N GLN A 20 -17.37 -19.29 -0.16
CA GLN A 20 -17.15 -20.73 -0.10
C GLN A 20 -16.86 -21.35 -1.48
N ASN A 21 -17.45 -20.81 -2.55
CA ASN A 21 -17.43 -21.42 -3.87
C ASN A 21 -16.36 -20.81 -4.77
N ASN A 22 -16.11 -19.51 -4.62
CA ASN A 22 -15.26 -18.74 -5.53
C ASN A 22 -13.94 -18.26 -4.89
N GLY A 23 -13.74 -18.53 -3.60
CA GLY A 23 -12.63 -17.99 -2.81
C GLY A 23 -12.86 -16.52 -2.46
N LEU A 24 -13.02 -15.65 -3.48
CA LEU A 24 -13.43 -14.25 -3.36
C LEU A 24 -14.71 -14.00 -4.17
N SER A 25 -15.64 -13.23 -3.59
CA SER A 25 -16.84 -12.73 -4.29
C SER A 25 -17.15 -11.29 -3.90
N ALA A 26 -17.97 -10.62 -4.71
CA ALA A 26 -18.26 -9.20 -4.53
C ALA A 26 -18.92 -8.88 -3.18
N ASN A 27 -18.40 -7.84 -2.54
CA ASN A 27 -18.90 -7.19 -1.32
C ASN A 27 -18.46 -5.72 -1.36
N ALA A 28 -19.11 -4.97 -2.25
CA ALA A 28 -18.71 -3.62 -2.60
C ALA A 28 -18.72 -2.67 -1.39
N ASP A 29 -17.82 -1.69 -1.45
CA ASP A 29 -17.78 -0.51 -0.57
C ASP A 29 -17.63 -0.81 0.92
N LYS A 30 -16.97 -1.93 1.25
CA LYS A 30 -16.69 -2.39 2.61
C LYS A 30 -15.18 -2.50 2.91
N ASN A 31 -14.40 -1.49 2.53
CA ASN A 31 -12.94 -1.58 2.48
C ASN A 31 -12.19 -0.96 3.69
N THR A 32 -12.85 -0.40 4.71
CA THR A 32 -12.14 0.31 5.80
C THR A 32 -11.11 -0.58 6.50
N SER A 33 -11.45 -1.81 6.88
CA SER A 33 -10.52 -2.73 7.55
C SER A 33 -9.40 -3.20 6.63
N LEU A 34 -9.69 -3.38 5.34
CA LEU A 34 -8.71 -3.70 4.30
C LEU A 34 -7.64 -2.60 4.21
N LEU A 35 -8.08 -1.34 4.16
CA LEU A 35 -7.21 -0.17 4.11
C LEU A 35 -6.42 0.03 5.40
N ALA A 36 -7.02 -0.23 6.56
CA ALA A 36 -6.29 -0.23 7.83
C ALA A 36 -5.17 -1.29 7.85
N GLY A 37 -5.42 -2.47 7.28
CA GLY A 37 -4.40 -3.50 7.08
C GLY A 37 -3.26 -3.05 6.16
N ALA A 38 -3.59 -2.44 5.01
CA ALA A 38 -2.60 -1.87 4.10
C ALA A 38 -1.74 -0.78 4.78
N TYR A 39 -2.36 0.08 5.61
CA TYR A 39 -1.65 1.08 6.41
C TYR A 39 -0.72 0.44 7.44
N ALA A 40 -1.16 -0.61 8.14
CA ALA A 40 -0.29 -1.33 9.09
C ALA A 40 0.94 -1.97 8.39
N ILE A 41 0.77 -2.48 7.16
CA ILE A 41 1.89 -2.98 6.37
C ILE A 41 2.80 -1.83 5.93
N SER A 42 2.25 -0.66 5.58
CA SER A 42 3.05 0.50 5.17
C SER A 42 3.92 1.06 6.30
N THR A 43 3.40 1.09 7.53
CA THR A 43 4.20 1.44 8.71
C THR A 43 5.29 0.41 8.98
N LEU A 44 4.98 -0.89 8.85
CA LEU A 44 5.97 -1.96 8.98
C LEU A 44 7.08 -1.86 7.92
N ILE A 45 6.75 -1.52 6.67
CA ILE A 45 7.77 -1.28 5.62
C ILE A 45 8.74 -0.18 6.05
N THR A 46 8.21 0.94 6.59
CA THR A 46 9.01 2.06 7.08
C THR A 46 9.95 1.65 8.21
N GLU A 47 9.47 0.84 9.16
CA GLU A 47 10.28 0.29 10.25
C GLU A 47 11.40 -0.60 9.71
N LYS A 48 11.08 -1.52 8.78
CA LYS A 48 12.08 -2.41 8.18
C LYS A 48 13.14 -1.63 7.42
N LEU A 49 12.76 -0.65 6.59
CA LEU A 49 13.70 0.21 5.86
C LEU A 49 14.60 1.01 6.80
N THR A 50 14.05 1.52 7.92
CA THR A 50 14.85 2.21 8.95
C THR A 50 15.85 1.28 9.65
N GLY A 51 15.52 0.00 9.75
CA GLY A 51 16.43 -1.02 10.31
C GLY A 51 17.54 -1.47 9.36
N LEU A 52 17.46 -1.17 8.06
CA LEU A 52 18.50 -1.54 7.10
C LEU A 52 19.73 -0.65 7.26
N LYS A 53 20.90 -1.28 7.38
CA LYS A 53 22.20 -0.60 7.44
C LYS A 53 23.09 -1.12 6.32
N SER A 54 23.37 -0.25 5.36
CA SER A 54 24.35 -0.46 4.29
C SER A 54 24.86 0.90 3.84
N GLU A 55 26.18 1.09 3.84
CA GLU A 55 26.80 2.35 3.39
C GLU A 55 26.67 2.51 1.87
N GLU A 56 26.90 1.42 1.12
CA GLU A 56 26.83 1.39 -0.35
C GLU A 56 25.40 1.62 -0.86
N LEU A 57 24.38 1.10 -0.16
CA LEU A 57 22.98 1.24 -0.54
C LEU A 57 22.26 2.38 0.18
N LYS A 58 22.97 3.18 1.00
CA LYS A 58 22.39 4.20 1.86
C LYS A 58 21.42 5.13 1.12
N ALA A 59 21.84 5.64 -0.04
CA ALA A 59 21.01 6.54 -0.84
C ALA A 59 19.70 5.88 -1.30
N LYS A 60 19.74 4.61 -1.71
CA LYS A 60 18.54 3.87 -2.15
C LYS A 60 17.62 3.52 -0.97
N ILE A 61 18.21 3.18 0.18
CA ILE A 61 17.46 2.97 1.43
C ILE A 61 16.73 4.27 1.83
N ASP A 62 17.41 5.41 1.79
CA ASP A 62 16.83 6.71 2.16
C ASP A 62 15.69 7.11 1.21
N VAL A 63 15.81 6.85 -0.10
CA VAL A 63 14.73 7.06 -1.08
C VAL A 63 13.53 6.16 -0.79
N ALA A 64 13.75 4.85 -0.64
CA ALA A 64 12.67 3.91 -0.36
C ALA A 64 11.95 4.25 0.96
N LYS A 65 12.71 4.66 1.98
CA LYS A 65 12.17 5.10 3.26
C LYS A 65 11.28 6.33 3.08
N LYS A 66 11.75 7.32 2.34
CA LYS A 66 10.98 8.53 2.05
C LYS A 66 9.67 8.22 1.33
N CYS A 67 9.70 7.34 0.32
CA CYS A 67 8.49 6.89 -0.36
C CYS A 67 7.51 6.17 0.59
N SER A 68 8.02 5.37 1.53
CA SER A 68 7.20 4.65 2.51
C SER A 68 6.53 5.60 3.52
N GLU A 69 7.25 6.61 3.97
CA GLU A 69 6.73 7.68 4.83
C GLU A 69 5.67 8.51 4.10
N ASP A 70 5.92 8.88 2.85
CA ASP A 70 4.99 9.67 2.04
C ASP A 70 3.69 8.90 1.77
N PHE A 71 3.78 7.61 1.43
CA PHE A 71 2.61 6.75 1.26
C PHE A 71 1.77 6.64 2.55
N SER A 72 2.41 6.30 3.67
CA SER A 72 1.72 6.19 4.97
C SER A 72 1.11 7.52 5.40
N ALA A 73 1.81 8.64 5.18
CA ALA A 73 1.31 9.98 5.47
C ALA A 73 0.12 10.34 4.58
N LYS A 74 0.11 9.95 3.31
CA LYS A 74 -0.99 10.19 2.38
C LYS A 74 -2.24 9.44 2.81
N LEU A 75 -2.15 8.14 3.12
CA LEU A 75 -3.28 7.36 3.66
C LEU A 75 -3.87 8.00 4.93
N LYS A 76 -3.00 8.45 5.85
CA LYS A 76 -3.42 9.13 7.08
C LYS A 76 -4.14 10.46 6.80
N ARG A 77 -3.67 11.27 5.84
CA ARG A 77 -4.33 12.53 5.47
C ARG A 77 -5.72 12.30 4.88
N GLU A 78 -5.90 11.20 4.15
CA GLU A 78 -7.18 10.84 3.52
C GLU A 78 -8.11 10.06 4.46
N HIS A 79 -7.84 10.04 5.78
CA HIS A 79 -8.62 9.26 6.75
C HIS A 79 -10.13 9.56 6.73
N ALA A 80 -10.54 10.77 6.35
CA ALA A 80 -11.96 11.12 6.23
C ALA A 80 -12.69 10.31 5.15
N GLN A 81 -11.97 9.73 4.19
CA GLN A 81 -12.53 8.91 3.10
C GLN A 81 -12.09 7.45 3.18
N LEU A 82 -10.94 7.16 3.79
CA LEU A 82 -10.37 5.81 3.91
C LEU A 82 -10.68 5.15 5.26
N GLY A 83 -10.91 5.95 6.30
CA GLY A 83 -11.14 5.52 7.69
C GLY A 83 -12.61 5.61 8.12
N LEU A 84 -13.55 5.53 7.18
CA LEU A 84 -14.98 5.64 7.46
C LEU A 84 -15.48 4.50 8.35
N ALA A 85 -16.42 4.83 9.25
CA ALA A 85 -17.07 3.86 10.14
C ALA A 85 -17.82 2.77 9.37
N ASP A 86 -18.13 1.66 10.04
CA ASP A 86 -18.94 0.55 9.52
C ASP A 86 -18.46 -0.04 8.18
N GLY A 87 -17.16 0.06 7.94
CA GLY A 87 -16.51 -0.44 6.73
C GLY A 87 -16.69 0.45 5.50
N ALA A 88 -17.36 1.59 5.59
CA ALA A 88 -17.95 2.31 4.44
C ALA A 88 -16.97 2.97 3.44
N ALA A 89 -15.67 2.71 3.52
CA ALA A 89 -14.73 3.13 2.47
C ALA A 89 -15.08 2.45 1.13
N THR A 90 -15.41 3.28 0.14
CA THR A 90 -15.85 2.82 -1.18
C THR A 90 -14.73 2.13 -1.96
N ASP A 91 -15.11 1.29 -2.92
CA ASP A 91 -14.16 0.62 -3.82
C ASP A 91 -13.34 1.66 -4.61
N VAL A 92 -13.99 2.75 -5.02
CA VAL A 92 -13.32 3.86 -5.73
C VAL A 92 -12.25 4.51 -4.86
N ASN A 93 -12.57 4.81 -3.60
CA ASN A 93 -11.59 5.42 -2.69
C ASN A 93 -10.48 4.44 -2.32
N ALA A 94 -10.80 3.15 -2.17
CA ALA A 94 -9.81 2.10 -1.93
C ALA A 94 -8.85 1.95 -3.13
N LYS A 95 -9.36 1.97 -4.37
CA LYS A 95 -8.52 1.91 -5.58
C LYS A 95 -7.56 3.09 -5.66
N LYS A 96 -8.07 4.30 -5.46
CA LYS A 96 -7.24 5.52 -5.39
C LYS A 96 -6.15 5.47 -4.31
N ALA A 97 -6.31 4.63 -3.29
CA ALA A 97 -5.38 4.50 -2.17
C ALA A 97 -4.34 3.39 -2.39
N ILE A 98 -4.73 2.21 -2.88
CA ILE A 98 -3.84 1.02 -2.88
C ILE A 98 -3.83 0.22 -4.20
N LEU A 99 -4.56 0.63 -5.24
CA LEU A 99 -4.43 0.02 -6.57
C LEU A 99 -3.42 0.83 -7.39
N LYS A 100 -2.17 0.34 -7.52
CA LYS A 100 -1.07 1.09 -8.18
C LYS A 100 -1.34 1.48 -9.65
N THR A 101 -2.31 0.84 -10.29
CA THR A 101 -2.74 1.11 -11.67
C THR A 101 -3.91 2.09 -11.77
N ASP A 102 -4.46 2.56 -10.65
CA ASP A 102 -5.50 3.60 -10.63
C ASP A 102 -4.94 4.92 -11.17
N ALA A 103 -5.59 5.46 -12.20
CA ALA A 103 -5.10 6.64 -12.91
C ALA A 103 -5.17 7.94 -12.09
N ALA A 104 -6.17 8.06 -11.19
CA ALA A 104 -6.26 9.21 -10.32
C ALA A 104 -5.25 9.07 -9.18
N GLY A 105 -5.26 7.91 -8.51
CA GLY A 105 -4.32 7.50 -7.47
C GLY A 105 -4.07 8.54 -6.36
N ASP A 106 -4.97 9.50 -6.22
CA ASP A 106 -4.82 10.74 -5.46
C ASP A 106 -4.98 10.54 -3.95
N LYS A 107 -5.09 9.27 -3.51
CA LYS A 107 -5.24 8.89 -2.10
C LYS A 107 -4.14 7.97 -1.58
N GLY A 108 -3.13 7.71 -2.39
CA GLY A 108 -1.99 6.88 -1.99
C GLY A 108 -1.48 5.97 -3.09
N ALA A 109 -2.26 5.68 -4.14
CA ALA A 109 -1.82 4.71 -5.15
C ALA A 109 -0.60 5.21 -5.95
N LEU A 110 -0.49 6.52 -6.16
CA LEU A 110 0.71 7.11 -6.79
C LEU A 110 1.94 6.98 -5.88
N GLU A 111 1.79 7.22 -4.58
CA GLU A 111 2.86 7.02 -3.60
C GLU A 111 3.23 5.53 -3.44
N LEU A 112 2.25 4.63 -3.45
CA LEU A 112 2.46 3.18 -3.42
C LEU A 112 3.25 2.72 -4.64
N LYS A 113 2.90 3.21 -5.84
CA LYS A 113 3.64 2.88 -7.07
C LYS A 113 5.12 3.28 -6.94
N LYS A 114 5.39 4.52 -6.50
CA LYS A 114 6.76 4.99 -6.26
C LYS A 114 7.49 4.16 -5.19
N LEU A 115 6.79 3.78 -4.13
CA LEU A 115 7.34 2.92 -3.09
C LEU A 115 7.74 1.55 -3.65
N ILE A 116 6.88 0.92 -4.45
CA ILE A 116 7.19 -0.35 -5.12
C ILE A 116 8.43 -0.21 -6.00
N GLU A 117 8.46 0.79 -6.88
CA GLU A 117 9.60 1.06 -7.77
C GLU A 117 10.90 1.28 -6.98
N SER A 118 10.87 2.11 -5.93
CA SER A 118 12.05 2.38 -5.09
C SER A 118 12.58 1.14 -4.35
N VAL A 119 11.69 0.25 -3.91
CA VAL A 119 12.06 -1.00 -3.24
C VAL A 119 12.58 -2.03 -4.24
N GLU A 120 12.05 -2.06 -5.47
CA GLU A 120 12.59 -2.88 -6.56
C GLU A 120 14.01 -2.45 -6.94
N ASP A 121 14.27 -1.15 -7.06
CA ASP A 121 15.60 -0.63 -7.37
C ASP A 121 16.61 -0.89 -6.24
N LEU A 122 16.17 -0.77 -4.98
CA LEU A 122 16.98 -1.18 -3.82
C LEU A 122 17.29 -2.68 -3.87
N ALA A 123 16.30 -3.52 -4.19
CA ALA A 123 16.47 -4.96 -4.25
C ALA A 123 17.43 -5.39 -5.37
N LYS A 124 17.34 -4.77 -6.55
CA LYS A 124 18.28 -5.01 -7.66
C LYS A 124 19.70 -4.64 -7.27
N ALA A 125 19.90 -3.45 -6.69
CA ALA A 125 21.23 -3.00 -6.27
C ALA A 125 21.83 -3.85 -5.13
N ALA A 126 21.01 -4.53 -4.33
CA ALA A 126 21.48 -5.46 -3.30
C ALA A 126 21.84 -6.85 -3.84
N GLN A 127 21.49 -7.15 -5.10
CA GLN A 127 21.80 -8.42 -5.78
C GLN A 127 23.03 -8.31 -6.70
N GLU A 128 23.49 -7.09 -6.98
CA GLU A 128 24.74 -6.79 -7.69
C GLU A 128 25.94 -6.92 -6.74
#